data_AF-A0A1A8GQF6-F1
#
_entry.id   AF-A0A1A8GQF6-F1
#
_cell.length_a   1.000
_cell.length_b   1.000
_cell.length_c   1.000
_cell.angle_alpha   90.00
_cell.angle_beta   90.00
_cell.angle_gamma   90.00
#
_symmetry.space_group_name_H-M   'P 1'
#
loop_
_entity.id
_entity.type
_entity.pdbx_description
1 polymer ?
#
loop_
_entity_poly.entity_id
_entity_poly.type
_entity_poly.pdbx_seq_one_letter_code
_entity_poly.pdbx_strand_id
1 'polypeptide(L)'
;EARAFAEKNTLSFIETSALDSTNVEEAFKNILTEIYRIVSQRQISDRSASNDSPGDNVVDISVPPTMDGQRGNKLPCCQSL
;
A
#
# COMPACT_ATOMS: atom_id res chain seq x y z
N GLU A 1 -25.54 -0.56 -24.80
CA GLU A 1 -24.54 -0.95 -25.80
C GLU A 1 -23.11 -0.67 -25.34
N ALA A 2 -22.77 0.59 -24.99
CA ALA A 2 -21.41 0.98 -24.59
C ALA A 2 -20.86 0.20 -23.38
N ARG A 3 -21.65 -0.03 -22.32
CA ARG A 3 -21.25 -0.87 -21.18
C ARG A 3 -20.85 -2.29 -21.60
N ALA A 4 -21.70 -2.95 -22.39
CA ALA A 4 -21.45 -4.31 -22.86
C ALA A 4 -20.20 -4.39 -23.76
N PHE A 5 -19.95 -3.37 -24.59
CA PHE A 5 -18.71 -3.27 -25.36
C PHE A 5 -17.49 -3.12 -24.45
N ALA A 6 -17.58 -2.27 -23.43
CA ALA A 6 -16.48 -2.04 -22.49
C ALA A 6 -16.13 -3.33 -21.72
N GLU A 7 -17.13 -4.03 -21.19
CA GLU A 7 -16.95 -5.33 -20.53
C GLU A 7 -16.29 -6.36 -21.46
N LYS A 8 -16.77 -6.47 -22.70
CA LYS A 8 -16.20 -7.39 -23.70
C LYS A 8 -14.74 -7.10 -24.03
N ASN A 9 -14.32 -5.84 -23.99
CA ASN A 9 -12.97 -5.41 -24.35
C ASN A 9 -12.08 -5.10 -23.13
N THR A 10 -12.53 -5.42 -21.91
CA THR A 10 -11.79 -5.13 -20.67
C THR A 10 -11.47 -3.64 -20.53
N LEU A 11 -12.42 -2.78 -20.87
CA LEU A 11 -12.33 -1.32 -20.71
C LEU A 11 -13.22 -0.87 -19.55
N SER A 12 -12.78 0.15 -18.83
CA SER A 12 -13.63 0.85 -17.86
C SER A 12 -14.73 1.65 -18.57
N PHE A 13 -15.92 1.73 -17.99
CA PHE A 13 -17.04 2.51 -18.52
C PHE A 13 -17.71 3.36 -17.44
N ILE A 14 -17.96 4.63 -17.76
CA ILE A 14 -18.73 5.56 -16.92
C ILE A 14 -19.41 6.61 -17.81
N GLU A 15 -20.69 6.86 -17.57
CA GLU A 15 -21.42 7.94 -18.24
C GLU A 15 -21.20 9.24 -17.47
N THR A 16 -20.88 10.31 -18.19
CA THR A 16 -20.57 11.62 -17.59
C THR A 16 -21.35 12.72 -18.30
N SER A 17 -21.64 13.78 -17.56
CA SER A 17 -22.18 15.03 -18.13
C SER A 17 -21.32 16.19 -17.65
N ALA A 18 -20.59 16.79 -18.58
CA ALA A 18 -19.79 17.98 -18.29
C ALA A 18 -20.68 19.20 -17.97
N LEU A 19 -21.92 19.22 -18.47
CA LEU A 19 -22.86 20.31 -18.29
C LEU A 19 -23.29 20.46 -16.82
N ASP A 20 -23.57 19.35 -16.15
CA ASP A 20 -24.05 19.31 -14.76
C ASP A 20 -23.03 18.69 -13.79
N SER A 21 -21.82 18.41 -14.27
CA SER A 21 -20.72 17.77 -13.53
C SER A 21 -20.97 16.34 -13.08
N THR A 22 -22.02 15.67 -13.57
CA THR A 22 -22.31 14.28 -13.21
C THR A 22 -21.14 13.37 -13.58
N ASN A 23 -20.61 12.66 -12.58
CA ASN A 23 -19.58 11.63 -12.67
C ASN A 23 -18.23 12.08 -13.28
N VAL A 24 -18.01 13.38 -13.53
CA VAL A 24 -16.76 13.87 -14.14
C VAL A 24 -15.58 13.61 -13.21
N GLU A 25 -15.68 14.04 -11.95
CA GLU A 25 -14.62 13.83 -10.96
C GLU A 25 -14.40 12.33 -10.68
N GLU A 26 -15.49 11.57 -10.60
CA GLU A 26 -15.45 10.13 -10.38
C GLU A 26 -14.75 9.40 -11.54
N ALA A 27 -14.99 9.80 -12.79
CA ALA A 27 -14.33 9.22 -13.95
C ALA A 27 -12.81 9.34 -13.86
N PHE A 28 -12.30 10.53 -13.50
CA PHE A 28 -10.86 10.75 -13.32
C PHE A 28 -10.29 10.00 -12.10
N LYS A 29 -11.00 10.00 -10.96
CA LYS A 29 -10.55 9.24 -9.79
C LYS A 29 -10.47 7.75 -10.08
N ASN A 30 -11.46 7.19 -10.77
CA ASN A 30 -11.52 5.77 -11.07
C ASN A 30 -10.36 5.35 -11.98
N ILE A 31 -10.13 6.05 -13.09
CA ILE A 31 -9.04 5.69 -14.01
C ILE A 31 -7.66 5.85 -13.38
N LEU A 32 -7.43 6.91 -12.59
CA LEU A 32 -6.16 7.12 -11.90
C LEU A 32 -5.92 6.06 -10.80
N THR A 33 -6.96 5.70 -10.06
CA THR A 33 -6.90 4.65 -9.03
C THR A 33 -6.59 3.29 -9.67
N GLU A 34 -7.20 2.98 -10.81
CA GLU A 34 -6.94 1.73 -11.52
C GLU A 34 -5.50 1.65 -12.05
N ILE A 35 -5.00 2.74 -12.64
CA ILE A 35 -3.59 2.84 -13.07
C ILE A 35 -2.66 2.61 -11.87
N TYR A 36 -2.90 3.30 -10.75
CA TYR A 36 -2.10 3.14 -9.54
C TYR A 36 -2.12 1.69 -9.04
N ARG A 37 -3.29 1.04 -8.99
CA ARG A 37 -3.43 -0.36 -8.57
C ARG A 37 -2.61 -1.30 -9.46
N ILE A 38 -2.66 -1.11 -10.78
CA ILE A 38 -1.91 -1.96 -11.72
C ILE A 38 -0.40 -1.76 -11.57
N VAL A 39 0.06 -0.51 -11.50
CA VAL A 39 1.49 -0.18 -11.40
C VAL A 39 2.08 -0.64 -10.06
N SER A 40 1.37 -0.40 -8.95
CA SER A 40 1.81 -0.80 -7.61
C SER A 40 1.95 -2.32 -7.47
N GLN A 41 1.01 -3.09 -8.05
CA GLN A 41 1.10 -4.55 -8.09
C GLN A 41 2.33 -5.04 -8.87
N ARG A 42 2.65 -4.42 -10.02
CA ARG A 42 3.85 -4.77 -10.81
C ARG A 42 5.14 -4.53 -10.04
N GLN A 43 5.24 -3.40 -9.33
CA GLN A 43 6.41 -3.10 -8.50
C GLN A 43 6.65 -4.14 -7.39
N ILE A 44 5.57 -4.70 -6.82
CA ILE A 44 5.66 -5.77 -5.83
C ILE A 44 6.14 -7.07 -6.49
N SER A 45 5.61 -7.43 -7.65
CA SER A 45 6.03 -8.61 -8.41
C SER A 45 7.51 -8.53 -8.80
N ASP A 46 7.98 -7.39 -9.30
CA ASP A 46 9.39 -7.18 -9.68
C ASP A 46 10.33 -7.27 -8.48
N ARG A 47 9.90 -6.77 -7.31
CA ARG A 47 10.63 -6.95 -6.04
C ARG A 47 10.69 -8.40 -5.59
N SER A 48 9.63 -9.18 -5.78
CA SER A 48 9.61 -10.61 -5.41
C SER A 48 10.45 -11.49 -6.35
N ALA A 49 10.62 -11.08 -7.62
CA ALA A 49 11.56 -11.72 -8.55
C ALA A 49 13.02 -11.38 -8.23
N SER A 50 13.24 -10.22 -7.61
CA SER A 50 14.52 -9.81 -7.03
C SER A 50 14.70 -10.44 -5.64
N ASN A 51 14.71 -11.76 -5.58
CA ASN A 51 14.91 -12.52 -4.35
C ASN A 51 16.40 -12.52 -3.94
N ASP A 52 17.01 -11.34 -3.87
CA ASP A 52 18.19 -11.09 -3.04
C ASP A 52 17.69 -10.89 -1.60
N SER A 53 17.12 -11.95 -1.04
CA SER A 53 16.97 -12.04 0.41
C SER A 53 18.35 -12.38 0.97
N PRO A 54 18.95 -11.58 1.86
CA PRO A 54 20.09 -12.01 2.65
C PRO A 54 19.59 -13.00 3.71
N GLY A 55 19.14 -14.17 3.27
CA GLY A 55 18.46 -15.17 4.08
C GLY A 55 19.38 -16.19 4.74
N ASP A 56 20.69 -16.13 4.51
CA ASP A 56 21.61 -17.20 4.93
C ASP A 56 22.47 -16.85 6.17
N ASN A 57 22.30 -15.64 6.76
CA ASN A 57 23.10 -15.21 7.92
C ASN A 57 22.27 -14.53 9.04
N VAL A 58 20.98 -14.84 9.15
CA VAL A 58 20.17 -14.34 10.29
C VAL A 58 20.59 -15.11 11.54
N VAL A 59 21.58 -14.58 12.27
CA VAL A 59 21.94 -15.04 13.61
C VAL A 59 20.93 -14.47 14.59
N ASP A 60 20.26 -15.35 15.34
CA ASP A 60 19.32 -14.97 16.39
C ASP A 60 20.03 -14.14 17.47
N ILE A 61 19.60 -12.89 17.67
CA ILE A 61 20.16 -12.01 18.70
C ILE A 61 19.49 -12.39 20.02
N SER A 62 20.15 -13.26 20.79
CA SER A 62 19.74 -13.55 22.17
C SER A 62 20.13 -12.40 23.08
N VAL A 63 19.15 -11.59 23.50
CA VAL A 63 19.36 -10.54 24.50
C VAL A 63 19.26 -11.17 25.89
N PRO A 64 20.34 -11.22 26.69
CA PRO A 64 20.25 -11.70 28.07
C PRO A 64 19.41 -10.73 28.91
N PRO A 65 18.64 -11.24 29.90
CA PRO A 65 17.89 -10.39 30.81
C PRO A 65 18.83 -9.45 31.54
N THR A 66 18.50 -8.17 31.53
CA THR A 66 19.25 -7.13 32.25
C THR A 66 19.12 -7.43 33.75
N MET A 67 20.25 -7.68 34.41
CA MET A 67 20.25 -7.84 35.86
C MET A 67 19.92 -6.49 36.51
N ASP A 68 18.73 -6.40 37.12
CA ASP A 68 18.26 -5.23 37.86
C ASP A 68 19.11 -4.99 39.12
N GLY A 69 20.24 -4.30 38.95
CA GLY A 69 21.09 -3.78 40.01
C GLY A 69 20.69 -2.36 40.42
N GLN A 70 19.67 -2.25 41.27
CA GLN A 70 19.41 -1.17 42.23
C GLN A 70 19.07 0.28 41.77
N ARG A 71 17.82 0.63 42.10
CA ARG A 71 17.31 1.89 42.69
C ARG A 71 17.30 3.18 41.84
N GLY A 72 16.07 3.51 41.42
CA GLY A 72 15.45 4.78 41.77
C GLY A 72 15.68 5.93 40.81
N ASN A 73 14.89 5.97 39.73
CA ASN A 73 14.11 7.13 39.26
C ASN A 73 13.52 6.75 37.89
N LYS A 74 12.35 6.10 37.88
CA LYS A 74 11.62 5.79 36.64
C LYS A 74 11.06 7.09 36.06
N LEU A 75 11.77 7.67 35.10
CA LEU A 75 11.20 8.69 34.21
C LEU A 75 10.26 7.97 33.22
N PRO A 76 8.97 8.33 33.13
CA PRO A 76 8.09 7.75 32.14
C PRO A 76 8.45 8.30 30.75
N CYS A 77 8.96 7.43 29.89
CA CYS A 77 9.13 7.70 28.47
C CYS A 77 7.75 7.66 27.79
N CYS A 78 7.44 8.72 27.05
CA CYS A 78 6.23 8.96 26.25
C CYS A 78 4.98 9.44 27.01
N GLN A 79 4.79 10.76 27.05
CA GLN A 79 3.45 11.37 27.10
C GLN A 79 3.14 11.96 25.72
N SER A 80 2.04 11.48 25.14
CA SER A 80 1.43 11.98 23.90
C SER A 80 0.94 13.41 24.08
N LEU A 81 1.34 14.32 23.17
CA LEU A 81 0.60 15.55 22.87
C LEU A 81 -0.44 15.28 21.80
#